data_AF-A0A7X5UZN0-F1
#
_entry.id   AF-A0A7X5UZN0-F1
#
_cell.length_a   1.000
_cell.length_b   1.000
_cell.length_c   1.000
_cell.angle_alpha   90.00
_cell.angle_beta   90.00
_cell.angle_gamma   90.00
#
_symmetry.space_group_name_H-M   'P 1'
#
loop_
_entity.id
_entity.type
_entity.pdbx_description
1 polymer ?
#
loop_
_entity_poly.entity_id
_entity_poly.type
_entity_poly.pdbx_seq_one_letter_code
_entity_poly.pdbx_strand_id
1 'polypeptide(L)' 'MRSWYFPDMTRERSLFDERDPAAEAAADARAEADVGAGRLVGHDAVKRWIASWGTEAPLPRPKTGE' A
#
# COMPACT_ATOMS: atom_id res chain seq x y z
N MET A 1 22.09 44.89 8.25
CA MET A 1 21.20 43.85 7.69
C MET A 1 22.05 42.65 7.32
N ARG A 2 21.93 41.52 8.02
CA ARG A 2 22.56 40.26 7.57
C ARG A 2 21.56 39.55 6.66
N SER A 3 21.92 39.45 5.38
CA SER A 3 21.20 38.62 4.41
C SER A 3 21.48 37.16 4.78
N TRP A 4 20.43 36.40 5.09
CA TRP A 4 20.53 34.97 5.28
C TRP A 4 20.39 34.30 3.90
N TYR A 5 21.46 33.64 3.45
CA TYR A 5 21.41 32.77 2.29
C TYR A 5 20.68 31.48 2.69
N PHE A 6 19.50 31.24 2.11
CA PHE A 6 18.82 29.95 2.19
C PHE A 6 19.19 29.18 0.92
N PRO A 7 19.99 28.11 1.00
CA PRO A 7 20.22 27.26 -0.15
C PRO A 7 18.86 26.69 -0.62
N ASP A 8 18.74 26.48 -1.93
CA ASP A 8 17.60 25.82 -2.55
C ASP A 8 17.28 24.51 -1.81
N MET A 9 16.18 24.49 -1.06
CA MET A 9 15.67 23.30 -0.38
C MET A 9 15.01 22.40 -1.42
N THR A 10 15.82 21.77 -2.28
CA THR A 10 15.35 20.66 -3.09
C THR A 10 14.85 19.57 -2.14
N ARG A 11 13.53 19.50 -1.97
CA ARG A 11 12.87 18.46 -1.18
C ARG A 11 13.38 17.12 -1.70
N GLU A 12 13.79 16.23 -0.80
CA GLU A 12 14.10 14.86 -1.15
C GLU A 12 12.94 14.25 -1.95
N ARG A 13 13.29 13.57 -3.04
CA ARG A 13 12.31 12.98 -3.95
C ARG A 13 11.45 11.98 -3.17
N SER A 14 10.14 12.20 -3.17
CA SER A 14 9.19 11.33 -2.48
C SER A 14 9.17 9.96 -3.17
N LEU A 15 8.93 8.90 -2.38
CA LEU A 15 8.58 7.58 -2.92
C LEU A 15 7.39 7.64 -3.91
N PHE A 16 6.53 8.65 -3.76
CA PHE A 16 5.33 8.85 -4.56
C PHE A 16 5.48 9.86 -5.71
N ASP A 17 6.66 10.44 -5.92
CA ASP A 17 6.86 11.45 -6.98
C ASP A 17 7.01 10.81 -8.38
N GLU A 18 7.31 9.51 -8.45
CA GLU A 18 7.46 8.76 -9.70
C GLU A 18 6.42 7.64 -9.80
N ARG A 19 5.86 7.46 -11.00
CA ARG A 19 5.03 6.29 -11.34
C ARG A 19 5.83 5.34 -12.22
N ASP A 20 5.65 4.05 -11.99
CA ASP A 20 6.17 2.98 -12.85
C ASP A 20 4.96 2.24 -13.48
N PRO A 21 4.54 2.65 -14.70
CA PRO A 21 3.40 2.04 -15.37
C PRO A 21 3.58 0.55 -15.66
N ALA A 22 4.83 0.09 -15.84
CA ALA A 22 5.11 -1.32 -16.10
C ALA A 22 4.93 -2.15 -14.83
N ALA A 23 5.40 -1.64 -13.68
CA ALA A 23 5.17 -2.28 -12.39
C ALA A 23 3.67 -2.28 -12.00
N GLU A 24 2.95 -1.19 -12.27
CA GLU A 24 1.50 -1.10 -12.08
C GLU A 24 0.77 -2.17 -12.93
N ALA A 25 1.02 -2.22 -14.24
CA ALA A 25 0.39 -3.20 -15.13
C ALA A 25 0.72 -4.66 -14.75
N ALA A 26 1.96 -4.92 -14.30
CA ALA A 26 2.34 -6.23 -13.81
C ALA A 26 1.63 -6.60 -12.50
N ALA A 27 1.33 -5.63 -11.63
CA ALA A 27 0.56 -5.84 -10.42
C ALA A 27 -0.90 -6.20 -10.74
N ASP A 28 -1.52 -5.48 -11.67
CA ASP A 28 -2.89 -5.75 -12.11
C ASP A 28 -3.01 -7.14 -12.74
N ALA A 29 -2.09 -7.51 -13.63
CA ALA A 29 -2.08 -8.84 -14.25
C ALA A 29 -1.96 -9.98 -13.21
N ARG A 30 -1.18 -9.78 -12.14
CA ARG A 30 -1.11 -10.74 -11.03
C ARG A 30 -2.42 -10.82 -10.26
N ALA A 31 -3.05 -9.67 -9.98
CA ALA A 31 -4.33 -9.63 -9.28
C ALA A 31 -5.44 -10.36 -10.06
N GLU A 32 -5.53 -10.14 -11.36
CA GLU A 32 -6.49 -10.86 -12.22
C GLU A 32 -6.22 -12.37 -12.25
N ALA A 33 -4.95 -12.79 -12.28
CA ALA A 33 -4.59 -14.21 -12.19
C ALA A 33 -4.95 -14.83 -10.83
N ASP A 34 -4.90 -14.06 -9.74
CA ASP A 34 -5.35 -14.48 -8.41
C ASP A 34 -6.88 -14.63 -8.36
N VAL A 35 -7.62 -13.70 -8.96
CA VAL A 35 -9.09 -13.78 -9.12
C VAL A 35 -9.46 -15.05 -9.88
N GLY A 36 -8.85 -15.27 -11.05
CA GLY A 36 -9.13 -16.43 -11.90
C GLY A 36 -8.80 -17.77 -11.23
N ALA A 37 -7.80 -17.79 -10.34
CA ALA A 37 -7.44 -18.97 -9.56
C ALA A 37 -8.18 -19.10 -8.21
N GLY A 38 -9.12 -18.19 -7.91
CA GLY A 38 -9.88 -18.18 -6.66
C GLY A 38 -9.03 -17.86 -5.42
N ARG A 39 -7.87 -17.21 -5.57
CA ARG A 39 -6.97 -16.85 -4.47
C ARG A 39 -7.40 -15.58 -3.73
N LEU A 40 -8.69 -15.50 -3.40
CA LEU A 40 -9.31 -14.33 -2.77
C LEU A 40 -9.35 -14.44 -1.24
N VAL A 41 -9.35 -13.29 -0.58
CA VAL A 41 -9.65 -13.17 0.86
C VAL A 41 -11.08 -12.62 0.99
N GLY A 42 -11.86 -13.19 1.88
CA GLY A 42 -13.23 -12.79 2.17
C GLY A 42 -13.31 -11.38 2.74
N HIS A 43 -14.30 -10.62 2.26
CA HIS A 43 -14.52 -9.23 2.66
C HIS A 43 -14.68 -9.06 4.18
N ASP A 44 -15.43 -9.94 4.83
CA ASP A 44 -15.67 -9.86 6.27
C ASP A 44 -14.40 -10.14 7.10
N ALA A 45 -13.52 -11.02 6.61
CA ALA A 45 -12.24 -11.28 7.25
C ALA A 45 -11.32 -10.06 7.16
N VAL A 46 -11.27 -9.41 5.99
CA VAL A 46 -10.53 -8.15 5.81
C VAL A 46 -11.08 -7.05 6.72
N LYS A 47 -12.41 -6.88 6.82
CA LYS A 47 -13.01 -5.88 7.70
C LYS A 47 -12.66 -6.09 9.17
N ARG A 48 -12.78 -7.33 9.66
CA ARG A 48 -12.41 -7.68 11.04
C ARG A 48 -10.94 -7.39 11.31
N TRP A 49 -10.07 -7.72 10.36
CA TRP A 49 -8.65 -7.44 10.46
C TRP A 49 -8.33 -5.94 10.52
N ILE A 50 -8.86 -5.13 9.60
CA ILE A 50 -8.64 -3.67 9.59
C ILE A 50 -9.16 -3.03 10.88
N ALA A 51 -10.34 -3.44 11.36
CA ALA A 51 -10.91 -2.92 12.60
C ALA A 51 -10.03 -3.18 13.84
N SER A 52 -9.23 -4.25 13.81
CA SER A 52 -8.36 -4.61 14.94
C SER A 52 -7.10 -3.75 15.07
N TRP A 53 -6.68 -3.07 14.00
CA TRP A 53 -5.41 -2.30 13.99
C TRP A 53 -5.38 -1.15 14.99
N GLY A 54 -6.54 -0.63 15.37
CA GLY A 54 -6.67 0.44 16.37
C GLY A 54 -6.81 -0.04 17.81
N THR A 55 -6.62 -1.34 18.07
CA THR A 55 -6.78 -1.96 19.39
C THR A 55 -5.44 -2.45 19.95
N GLU A 56 -5.38 -2.76 21.24
CA GLU A 56 -4.18 -3.35 21.87
C GLU A 56 -3.86 -4.77 21.38
N ALA A 57 -4.78 -5.41 20.65
CA ALA A 57 -4.66 -6.77 20.15
C ALA A 57 -5.03 -6.87 18.66
N PRO A 58 -4.16 -6.40 17.75
CA PRO A 58 -4.40 -6.52 16.32
C PRO A 58 -4.45 -7.99 15.89
N LEU A 59 -5.43 -8.31 15.06
CA LEU A 59 -5.60 -9.64 14.47
C LEU A 59 -4.53 -9.89 13.40
N PRO A 60 -4.15 -11.16 13.16
CA PRO A 60 -3.27 -11.51 12.05
C PRO A 60 -3.94 -11.18 10.71
N ARG A 61 -3.12 -10.93 9.69
CA ARG A 61 -3.61 -10.74 8.32
C ARG A 61 -4.37 -11.99 7.86
N PRO A 62 -5.60 -11.84 7.34
CA PRO A 62 -6.40 -12.96 6.86
C PRO A 62 -5.74 -13.60 5.63
N LYS A 63 -6.01 -14.90 5.45
CA LYS A 63 -5.46 -15.70 4.37
C LYS A 63 -6.49 -15.93 3.27
N THR A 64 -6.01 -16.37 2.11
CA THR A 64 -6.87 -16.82 1.02
C THR A 64 -7.86 -17.88 1.52
N GLY A 65 -9.14 -17.71 1.20
CA GLY A 65 -10.23 -18.61 1.61
C GLY A 65 -10.86 -18.31 2.98
N GLU A 66 -10.33 -17.34 3.74
CA GLU A 66 -10.90 -16.88 5.02
C GLU A 66 -11.86 -15.70 4.87
#